data_AF-A0A7W0K6P0-F1
#
_entry.id   AF-A0A7W0K6P0-F1
#
_cell.length_a   1.000
_cell.length_b   1.000
_cell.length_c   1.000
_cell.angle_alpha   90.00
_cell.angle_beta   90.00
_cell.angle_gamma   90.00
#
_symmetry.space_group_name_H-M   'P 1'
#
loop_
_entity.id
_entity.type
_entity.pdbx_description
1 polymer ?
#
loop_
_entity_poly.entity_id
_entity_poly.type
_entity_poly.pdbx_seq_one_letter_code
_entity_poly.pdbx_strand_id
1 'polypeptide(L)'
;MSLKNVLKRGALVTAANWHVVIVQFVADALFKTLLAVPIVGGVFLAVLLIGGDPGELLSLPVAQIIPTMAAVLLARPIALFAFLLAVALILIGGSLLMFLVKGGTVTVLVAGERAGGVIEHPPLRLAAFHRATQFSLERFTGGAARLFPRYVGLGIWLMLFYLLSTVVSLAVVFGPAQSRGWPIVAAAASALLVASVTIVNFLYLLFQIVMAIDDCSLRDAAGRVARLLRFEFRTVLSIFAATLGLVLLTTAASILATIALSLIAFVPLVGLAALPLQLIAWLLRGFVFQFIALTALVAYARVYRNLRDGTQSPGMTPATTVHHIGRIA
;
A
#
# COMPACT_ATOMS: atom_id res chain seq x y z
N MET A 1 -1.10 -24.70 4.91
CA MET A 1 -1.55 -23.93 6.09
C MET A 1 -2.96 -23.40 5.84
N SER A 2 -3.85 -23.36 6.84
CA SER A 2 -5.17 -22.73 6.66
C SER A 2 -5.02 -21.21 6.52
N LEU A 3 -5.58 -20.62 5.46
CA LEU A 3 -5.58 -19.18 5.16
C LEU A 3 -6.03 -18.35 6.38
N LYS A 4 -7.08 -18.83 7.06
CA LYS A 4 -7.63 -18.21 8.28
C LYS A 4 -6.58 -18.04 9.37
N ASN A 5 -5.72 -19.04 9.58
CA ASN A 5 -4.71 -19.00 10.64
C ASN A 5 -3.56 -18.06 10.30
N VAL A 6 -3.20 -17.94 9.02
CA VAL A 6 -2.16 -17.02 8.55
C VAL A 6 -2.64 -15.56 8.71
N LEU A 7 -3.85 -15.26 8.26
CA LEU A 7 -4.43 -13.91 8.38
C LEU A 7 -4.69 -13.52 9.83
N LYS A 8 -5.22 -14.43 10.67
CA LYS A 8 -5.41 -14.17 12.10
C LYS A 8 -4.09 -13.83 12.80
N ARG A 9 -3.01 -14.54 12.47
CA ARG A 9 -1.68 -14.23 13.03
C ARG A 9 -1.18 -12.89 12.51
N GLY A 10 -1.33 -12.61 11.22
CA GLY A 10 -0.97 -11.31 10.65
C GLY A 10 -1.68 -10.16 11.37
N ALA A 11 -2.97 -10.32 11.65
CA ALA A 11 -3.77 -9.36 12.38
C ALA A 11 -3.29 -9.22 13.84
N LEU A 12 -2.98 -10.32 14.53
CA LEU A 12 -2.45 -10.28 15.89
C LEU A 12 -1.11 -9.55 15.98
N VAL A 13 -0.16 -9.85 15.08
CA VAL A 13 1.15 -9.20 15.07
C VAL A 13 1.01 -7.72 14.73
N THR A 14 0.13 -7.38 13.79
CA THR A 14 -0.14 -5.99 13.42
C THR A 14 -0.78 -5.21 14.58
N ALA A 15 -1.73 -5.83 15.29
CA ALA A 15 -2.36 -5.25 16.47
C ALA A 15 -1.38 -5.09 17.64
N ALA A 16 -0.51 -6.08 17.88
CA ALA A 16 0.54 -5.99 18.90
C ALA A 16 1.51 -4.84 18.64
N ASN A 17 1.69 -4.47 17.36
CA ASN A 17 2.55 -3.37 16.93
C ASN A 17 1.72 -2.19 16.37
N TRP A 18 0.56 -1.88 16.96
CA TRP A 18 -0.33 -0.82 16.48
C TRP A 18 0.34 0.55 16.25
N HIS A 19 1.41 0.87 16.99
CA HIS A 19 2.23 2.06 16.79
C HIS A 19 2.70 2.21 15.33
N VAL A 20 3.14 1.13 14.67
CA VAL A 20 3.59 1.22 13.27
C VAL A 20 2.43 1.45 12.30
N VAL A 21 1.22 1.02 12.66
CA VAL A 21 0.01 1.31 11.90
C VAL A 21 -0.28 2.80 11.91
N ILE A 22 -0.17 3.44 13.09
CA ILE A 22 -0.35 4.89 13.24
C ILE A 22 0.73 5.65 12.51
N VAL A 23 2.00 5.32 12.71
CA VAL A 23 3.11 6.01 12.04
C VAL A 23 2.93 5.96 10.52
N GLN A 24 2.56 4.79 9.99
CA GLN A 24 2.35 4.65 8.55
C GLN A 24 1.09 5.34 8.06
N PHE A 25 0.00 5.34 8.84
CA PHE A 25 -1.21 6.07 8.54
C PHE A 25 -0.96 7.59 8.50
N VAL A 26 -0.26 8.13 9.50
CA VAL A 26 0.08 9.56 9.56
C VAL A 26 0.99 9.95 8.40
N ALA A 27 2.00 9.13 8.08
CA ALA A 27 2.89 9.39 6.95
C ALA A 27 2.13 9.39 5.60
N ASP A 28 1.23 8.42 5.39
CA ASP A 28 0.41 8.34 4.18
C ASP A 28 -0.59 9.50 4.08
N ALA A 29 -1.24 9.85 5.19
CA ALA A 29 -2.15 10.99 5.26
C ALA A 29 -1.41 12.31 4.98
N LEU A 30 -0.26 12.54 5.64
CA LEU A 30 0.57 13.72 5.44
C LEU A 30 1.04 13.83 3.99
N PHE A 31 1.49 12.73 3.38
CA PHE A 31 1.90 12.71 1.99
C PHE A 31 0.75 13.13 1.05
N LYS A 32 -0.44 12.56 1.25
CA LYS A 32 -1.63 12.89 0.46
C LYS A 32 -2.06 14.35 0.65
N THR A 33 -2.03 14.86 1.88
CA THR A 33 -2.35 16.26 2.18
C THR A 33 -1.32 17.21 1.56
N LEU A 34 -0.03 16.91 1.67
CA LEU A 34 1.02 17.71 1.04
C LEU A 34 0.88 17.72 -0.48
N LEU A 35 0.52 16.58 -1.10
CA LEU A 35 0.28 16.51 -2.54
C LEU A 35 -0.92 17.35 -2.99
N ALA A 36 -1.90 17.58 -2.13
CA ALA A 36 -3.03 18.46 -2.43
C ALA A 36 -2.62 19.94 -2.58
N VAL A 37 -1.59 20.39 -1.86
CA VAL A 37 -1.11 21.78 -1.87
C VAL A 37 -0.75 22.28 -3.28
N PRO A 38 0.16 21.64 -4.05
CA PRO A 38 0.52 22.09 -5.38
C PRO A 38 -0.65 21.94 -6.36
N ILE A 39 -1.55 20.97 -6.16
CA ILE A 39 -2.74 20.79 -7.01
C ILE A 39 -3.66 22.00 -6.84
N VAL A 40 -4.03 22.33 -5.61
CA VAL A 40 -4.87 23.50 -5.30
C VAL A 40 -4.16 24.78 -5.73
N GLY A 41 -2.87 24.93 -5.42
CA GLY A 41 -2.06 26.06 -5.86
C GLY A 41 -2.01 26.21 -7.39
N GLY A 42 -1.93 25.11 -8.14
CA GLY A 42 -1.97 25.09 -9.60
C GLY A 42 -3.33 25.53 -10.16
N VAL A 43 -4.43 25.15 -9.51
CA VAL A 43 -5.78 25.67 -9.82
C VAL A 43 -5.83 27.18 -9.65
N PHE A 44 -5.43 27.68 -8.48
CA PHE A 44 -5.39 29.12 -8.22
C PHE A 44 -4.49 29.87 -9.21
N LEU A 45 -3.31 29.33 -9.51
CA LEU A 45 -2.38 29.91 -10.48
C LEU A 45 -3.02 30.00 -11.88
N ALA A 46 -3.72 28.95 -12.32
CA ALA A 46 -4.40 28.95 -13.61
C ALA A 46 -5.52 30.01 -13.66
N VAL A 47 -6.34 30.12 -12.60
CA VAL A 47 -7.38 31.17 -12.49
C VAL A 47 -6.75 32.56 -12.61
N LEU A 48 -5.70 32.84 -11.84
CA LEU A 48 -5.02 34.14 -11.82
C LEU A 48 -4.38 34.49 -13.18
N LEU A 49 -3.85 33.51 -13.90
CA LEU A 49 -3.23 33.71 -15.22
C LEU A 49 -4.24 34.03 -16.33
N ILE A 50 -5.49 33.57 -16.20
CA ILE A 50 -6.58 33.85 -17.13
C ILE A 50 -7.17 35.25 -16.85
N GLY A 51 -6.97 35.78 -15.64
CA GLY A 51 -7.60 37.03 -15.19
C GLY A 51 -9.11 36.87 -14.94
N GLY A 52 -9.60 35.64 -14.81
CA GLY A 52 -11.01 35.32 -14.57
C GLY A 52 -11.36 35.22 -13.09
N ASP A 53 -12.67 35.24 -12.79
CA ASP A 53 -13.19 34.97 -11.45
C ASP A 53 -13.07 33.45 -11.16
N PRO A 54 -12.50 33.01 -10.01
CA PRO A 54 -12.52 31.59 -9.61
C PRO A 54 -13.92 30.96 -9.65
N GLY A 55 -14.99 31.75 -9.48
CA GLY A 55 -16.37 31.28 -9.60
C GLY A 55 -16.73 30.75 -11.00
N GLU A 56 -16.17 31.32 -12.06
CA GLU A 56 -16.44 30.89 -13.45
C GLU A 56 -15.75 29.56 -13.78
N LEU A 57 -14.59 29.29 -13.19
CA LEU A 57 -13.89 28.01 -13.35
C LEU A 57 -14.58 26.88 -12.59
N LEU A 58 -15.21 27.19 -11.45
CA LEU A 58 -15.98 26.22 -10.66
C LEU A 58 -17.36 25.92 -11.25
N SER A 59 -17.89 26.80 -12.11
CA SER A 59 -19.16 26.59 -12.80
C SER A 59 -19.01 25.78 -14.10
N LEU A 60 -17.78 25.60 -14.59
CA LEU A 60 -17.50 24.74 -15.74
C LEU A 60 -17.88 23.28 -15.45
N PRO A 61 -18.37 22.55 -16.46
CA PRO A 61 -18.52 21.10 -16.36
C PRO A 61 -17.18 20.46 -15.98
N VAL A 62 -17.19 19.51 -15.03
CA VAL A 62 -15.97 18.83 -14.54
C VAL A 62 -15.09 18.28 -15.68
N ALA A 63 -15.71 17.82 -16.76
CA ALA A 63 -15.03 17.33 -17.96
C ALA A 63 -14.20 18.40 -18.69
N GLN A 64 -14.52 19.68 -18.53
CA GLN A 64 -13.87 20.82 -19.19
C GLN A 64 -12.86 21.53 -18.29
N ILE A 65 -12.96 21.39 -16.96
CA ILE A 65 -12.04 22.03 -16.00
C ILE A 65 -10.59 21.60 -16.28
N ILE A 66 -10.34 20.29 -16.34
CA ILE A 66 -8.98 19.75 -16.48
C ILE A 66 -8.34 20.14 -17.84
N PRO A 67 -8.99 19.96 -19.00
CA PRO A 67 -8.44 20.40 -20.28
C PRO A 67 -8.16 21.90 -20.34
N THR A 68 -9.06 22.72 -19.79
CA THR A 68 -8.90 24.19 -19.77
C THR A 68 -7.68 24.60 -18.94
N MET A 69 -7.55 24.04 -17.74
CA MET A 69 -6.38 24.27 -16.90
C MET A 69 -5.08 23.83 -17.56
N ALA A 70 -5.08 22.65 -18.19
CA ALA A 70 -3.91 22.14 -18.90
C ALA A 70 -3.51 23.08 -20.05
N ALA A 71 -4.46 23.55 -20.86
CA ALA A 71 -4.20 24.48 -21.95
C ALA A 71 -3.59 25.81 -21.46
N VAL A 72 -4.10 26.35 -20.35
CA VAL A 72 -3.62 27.61 -19.75
C VAL A 72 -2.20 27.48 -19.22
N LEU A 73 -1.89 26.38 -18.53
CA LEU A 73 -0.53 26.12 -18.05
C LEU A 73 0.43 25.88 -19.21
N LEU A 74 0.01 25.14 -20.24
CA LEU A 74 0.82 24.92 -21.45
C LEU A 74 1.13 26.22 -22.20
N ALA A 75 0.22 27.19 -22.19
CA ALA A 75 0.44 28.52 -22.78
C ALA A 75 1.41 29.39 -21.96
N ARG A 76 1.72 29.04 -20.71
CA ARG A 76 2.55 29.81 -19.77
C ARG A 76 3.69 28.94 -19.22
N PRO A 77 4.85 28.85 -19.90
CA PRO A 77 5.89 27.87 -19.59
C PRO A 77 6.49 28.01 -18.18
N ILE A 78 6.61 29.24 -17.67
CA ILE A 78 7.13 29.51 -16.32
C ILE A 78 6.16 28.96 -15.25
N ALA A 79 4.86 29.19 -15.45
CA ALA A 79 3.81 28.70 -14.56
C ALA A 79 3.75 27.18 -14.53
N LEU A 80 3.83 26.54 -15.70
CA LEU A 80 3.93 25.10 -15.83
C LEU A 80 5.18 24.55 -15.13
N PHE A 81 6.35 25.16 -15.34
CA PHE A 81 7.59 24.72 -14.70
C PHE A 81 7.51 24.81 -13.17
N ALA A 82 7.02 25.94 -12.62
CA ALA A 82 6.85 26.11 -11.19
C ALA A 82 5.88 25.08 -10.58
N PHE A 83 4.76 24.80 -11.26
CA PHE A 83 3.81 23.77 -10.87
C PHE A 83 4.45 22.37 -10.87
N LEU A 84 5.11 22.00 -11.98
CA LEU A 84 5.76 20.70 -12.11
C LEU A 84 6.89 20.52 -11.07
N LEU A 85 7.66 21.57 -10.80
CA LEU A 85 8.71 21.55 -9.78
C LEU A 85 8.11 21.33 -8.38
N ALA A 86 7.02 22.01 -8.04
CA ALA A 86 6.35 21.84 -6.75
C ALA A 86 5.81 20.41 -6.58
N VAL A 87 5.15 19.87 -7.62
CA VAL A 87 4.67 18.48 -7.63
C VAL A 87 5.85 17.50 -7.52
N ALA A 88 6.91 17.68 -8.29
CA ALA A 88 8.08 16.81 -8.25
C ALA A 88 8.77 16.81 -6.89
N LEU A 89 8.94 17.99 -6.27
CA LEU A 89 9.55 18.12 -4.94
C LEU A 89 8.77 17.32 -3.89
N ILE A 90 7.44 17.45 -3.88
CA ILE A 90 6.57 16.76 -2.93
C ILE A 90 6.53 15.26 -3.21
N LEU A 91 6.45 14.84 -4.48
CA LEU A 91 6.50 13.43 -4.86
C LEU A 91 7.82 12.77 -4.47
N ILE A 92 8.96 13.41 -4.74
CA ILE A 92 10.28 12.88 -4.40
C ILE A 92 10.46 12.88 -2.89
N GLY A 93 10.30 14.01 -2.21
CA GLY A 93 10.49 14.10 -0.75
C GLY A 93 9.52 13.19 0.02
N GLY A 94 8.26 13.18 -0.39
CA GLY A 94 7.22 12.35 0.21
C GLY A 94 7.42 10.85 -0.04
N SER A 95 7.84 10.44 -1.24
CA SER A 95 8.16 9.04 -1.52
C SER A 95 9.37 8.57 -0.71
N LEU A 96 10.42 9.37 -0.58
CA LEU A 96 11.57 9.07 0.27
C LEU A 96 11.15 8.88 1.74
N LEU A 97 10.34 9.78 2.28
CA LEU A 97 9.77 9.64 3.63
C LEU A 97 8.99 8.33 3.76
N MET A 98 8.14 8.01 2.78
CA MET A 98 7.35 6.77 2.78
C MET A 98 8.23 5.53 2.73
N PHE A 99 9.32 5.52 1.96
CA PHE A 99 10.27 4.41 1.93
C PHE A 99 10.99 4.24 3.27
N LEU A 100 11.39 5.34 3.91
CA LEU A 100 12.00 5.32 5.23
C LEU A 100 11.05 4.73 6.29
N VAL A 101 9.83 5.27 6.36
CA VAL A 101 8.78 4.78 7.28
C VAL A 101 8.46 3.31 7.03
N LYS A 102 8.34 2.91 5.75
CA LYS A 102 8.08 1.51 5.39
C LYS A 102 9.21 0.59 5.84
N GLY A 103 10.47 1.01 5.74
CA GLY A 103 11.63 0.24 6.21
C GLY A 103 11.55 -0.06 7.71
N GLY A 104 11.25 0.96 8.52
CA GLY A 104 11.04 0.79 9.97
C GLY A 104 9.87 -0.12 10.29
N THR A 105 8.72 0.11 9.64
CA THR A 105 7.49 -0.70 9.83
C THR A 105 7.72 -2.17 9.53
N VAL A 106 8.32 -2.50 8.38
CA VAL A 106 8.55 -3.89 7.98
C VAL A 106 9.53 -4.56 8.95
N THR A 107 10.56 -3.86 9.42
CA THR A 107 11.52 -4.40 10.38
C THR A 107 10.86 -4.79 11.70
N VAL A 108 10.00 -3.93 12.24
CA VAL A 108 9.23 -4.20 13.47
C VAL A 108 8.27 -5.38 13.27
N LEU A 109 7.52 -5.39 12.16
CA LEU A 109 6.53 -6.44 11.90
C LEU A 109 7.15 -7.81 11.65
N VAL A 110 8.27 -7.87 10.91
CA VAL A 110 9.02 -9.12 10.70
C VAL A 110 9.60 -9.63 12.03
N ALA A 111 10.05 -8.74 12.91
CA ALA A 111 10.49 -9.12 14.26
C ALA A 111 9.34 -9.64 15.13
N GLY A 112 8.18 -8.98 15.12
CA GLY A 112 6.98 -9.43 15.82
C GLY A 112 6.49 -10.80 15.33
N GLU A 113 6.55 -11.02 14.01
CA GLU A 113 6.21 -12.31 13.41
C GLU A 113 7.16 -13.43 13.86
N ARG A 114 8.47 -13.13 13.96
CA ARG A 114 9.52 -14.02 14.49
C ARG A 114 9.28 -14.37 15.97
N ALA A 115 8.94 -13.39 16.78
CA ALA A 115 8.77 -13.55 18.22
C ALA A 115 7.45 -14.25 18.62
N GLY A 116 6.43 -14.24 17.75
CA GLY A 116 5.09 -14.76 18.05
C GLY A 116 4.94 -16.28 18.27
N GLY A 117 6.02 -17.08 18.17
CA GLY A 117 5.99 -18.53 18.46
C GLY A 117 5.18 -19.38 17.47
N VAL A 118 4.83 -20.63 17.83
CA VAL A 118 4.02 -21.56 16.98
C VAL A 118 2.54 -21.12 16.96
N ILE A 119 1.82 -21.46 15.88
CA ILE A 119 0.41 -21.09 15.64
C ILE A 119 -0.45 -21.39 16.87
N GLU A 120 -0.93 -20.34 17.54
CA GLU A 120 -1.89 -20.54 18.63
C GLU A 120 -3.18 -21.13 18.06
N HIS A 121 -3.51 -22.32 18.57
CA HIS A 121 -4.86 -22.82 18.55
C HIS A 121 -5.66 -21.97 19.56
N PRO A 122 -6.90 -21.57 19.25
CA PRO A 122 -7.71 -20.79 20.17
C PRO A 122 -7.72 -21.41 21.58
N PRO A 123 -7.67 -20.61 22.67
CA PRO A 123 -7.78 -19.15 22.75
C PRO A 123 -6.48 -18.37 22.50
N LEU A 124 -6.61 -17.15 21.97
CA LEU A 124 -5.50 -16.20 21.82
C LEU A 124 -4.97 -15.81 23.20
N ARG A 125 -3.73 -16.16 23.53
CA ARG A 125 -3.15 -15.87 24.85
C ARG A 125 -2.53 -14.47 24.83
N LEU A 126 -2.75 -13.69 25.88
CA LEU A 126 -2.07 -12.39 26.08
C LEU A 126 -0.53 -12.54 25.98
N ALA A 127 0.01 -13.69 26.39
CA ALA A 127 1.43 -13.99 26.27
C ALA A 127 1.95 -14.01 24.83
N ALA A 128 1.15 -14.43 23.83
CA ALA A 128 1.55 -14.33 22.43
C ALA A 128 1.48 -12.89 21.91
N PHE A 129 0.48 -12.11 22.37
CA PHE A 129 0.38 -10.69 22.06
C PHE A 129 1.62 -9.93 22.57
N HIS A 130 1.97 -10.09 23.85
CA HIS A 130 3.15 -9.45 24.44
C HIS A 130 4.46 -9.87 23.78
N ARG A 131 4.62 -11.14 23.40
CA ARG A 131 5.81 -11.60 22.65
C ARG A 131 5.87 -10.97 21.26
N ALA A 132 4.74 -10.84 20.58
CA ALA A 132 4.66 -10.23 19.26
C ALA A 132 4.89 -8.71 19.28
N THR A 133 4.73 -8.04 20.44
CA THR A 133 5.08 -6.64 20.63
C THR A 133 6.60 -6.47 20.55
N GLN A 134 7.08 -5.94 19.44
CA GLN A 134 8.50 -5.74 19.16
C GLN A 134 8.82 -4.29 18.76
N PHE A 135 7.85 -3.38 18.90
CA PHE A 135 8.05 -1.97 18.63
C PHE A 135 9.00 -1.36 19.67
N SER A 136 10.13 -0.84 19.18
CA SER A 136 10.98 0.11 19.90
C SER A 136 11.44 1.18 18.91
N LEU A 137 11.75 2.37 19.39
CA LEU A 137 12.17 3.47 18.54
C LEU A 137 13.46 3.12 17.81
N GLU A 138 14.41 2.50 18.49
CA GLU A 138 15.72 2.07 17.97
C GLU A 138 15.56 1.01 16.87
N ARG A 139 14.65 0.06 17.06
CA ARG A 139 14.36 -0.95 16.04
C ARG A 139 13.71 -0.32 14.82
N PHE A 140 12.81 0.64 15.02
CA PHE A 140 12.15 1.34 13.94
C PHE A 140 13.13 2.20 13.14
N THR A 141 13.92 3.06 13.81
CA THR A 141 14.88 3.97 13.18
C THR A 141 16.06 3.21 12.56
N GLY A 142 16.59 2.20 13.25
CA GLY A 142 17.64 1.33 12.73
C GLY A 142 17.17 0.51 11.52
N GLY A 143 15.94 -0.02 11.58
CA GLY A 143 15.30 -0.70 10.45
C GLY A 143 15.05 0.22 9.27
N ALA A 144 14.62 1.45 9.54
CA ALA A 144 14.41 2.48 8.53
C ALA A 144 15.73 2.81 7.81
N ALA A 145 16.79 3.15 8.53
CA ALA A 145 18.10 3.47 7.96
C ALA A 145 18.69 2.29 7.14
N ARG A 146 18.60 1.06 7.66
CA ARG A 146 19.15 -0.13 6.99
C ARG A 146 18.43 -0.47 5.68
N LEU A 147 17.10 -0.40 5.65
CA LEU A 147 16.31 -0.77 4.46
C LEU A 147 16.10 0.39 3.48
N PHE A 148 16.28 1.63 3.93
CA PHE A 148 16.07 2.83 3.12
C PHE A 148 16.73 2.80 1.73
N PRO A 149 18.07 2.61 1.58
CA PRO A 149 18.71 2.71 0.26
C PRO A 149 18.15 1.67 -0.73
N ARG A 150 17.77 0.51 -0.23
CA ARG A 150 17.21 -0.58 -1.03
C ARG A 150 15.75 -0.32 -1.42
N TYR A 151 14.96 0.22 -0.50
CA TYR A 151 13.59 0.61 -0.78
C TYR A 151 13.51 1.82 -1.71
N VAL A 152 14.48 2.74 -1.66
CA VAL A 152 14.63 3.82 -2.65
C VAL A 152 14.89 3.23 -4.04
N GLY A 153 15.82 2.28 -4.17
CA GLY A 153 16.08 1.61 -5.46
C GLY A 153 14.84 0.92 -6.04
N LEU A 154 14.10 0.17 -5.20
CA LEU A 154 12.81 -0.44 -5.58
C LEU A 154 11.75 0.63 -5.92
N GLY A 155 11.73 1.71 -5.15
CA GLY A 155 10.83 2.84 -5.29
C GLY A 155 11.02 3.61 -6.60
N ILE A 156 12.26 3.78 -7.06
CA ILE A 156 12.57 4.40 -8.36
C ILE A 156 11.92 3.60 -9.49
N TRP A 157 12.03 2.27 -9.47
CA TRP A 157 11.37 1.41 -10.47
C TRP A 157 9.84 1.58 -10.44
N LEU A 158 9.25 1.65 -9.25
CA LEU A 158 7.82 1.87 -9.10
C LEU A 158 7.40 3.25 -9.62
N MET A 159 8.17 4.29 -9.32
CA MET A 159 7.92 5.66 -9.78
C MET A 159 8.05 5.78 -11.29
N LEU A 160 9.04 5.13 -11.91
CA LEU A 160 9.18 5.08 -13.37
C LEU A 160 7.99 4.37 -14.02
N PHE A 161 7.53 3.26 -13.44
CA PHE A 161 6.35 2.56 -13.93
C PHE A 161 5.09 3.44 -13.84
N TYR A 162 4.90 4.16 -12.73
CA TYR A 162 3.77 5.09 -12.58
C TYR A 162 3.86 6.27 -13.53
N LEU A 163 5.04 6.86 -13.70
CA LEU A 163 5.28 7.94 -14.65
C LEU A 163 4.92 7.49 -16.07
N LEU A 164 5.41 6.33 -16.50
CA LEU A 164 5.11 5.77 -17.82
C LEU A 164 3.61 5.49 -17.97
N SER A 165 2.98 4.89 -16.95
CA SER A 165 1.54 4.60 -16.94
C SER A 165 0.69 5.86 -17.04
N THR A 166 1.10 6.94 -16.35
CA THR A 166 0.44 8.25 -16.44
C THR A 166 0.59 8.85 -17.83
N VAL A 167 1.78 8.83 -18.43
CA VAL A 167 2.01 9.34 -19.79
C VAL A 167 1.17 8.58 -20.81
N VAL A 168 1.14 7.25 -20.74
CA VAL A 168 0.31 6.41 -21.63
C VAL A 168 -1.18 6.73 -21.45
N SER A 169 -1.63 6.89 -20.20
CA SER A 169 -3.02 7.20 -19.91
C SER A 169 -3.43 8.59 -20.40
N LEU A 170 -2.55 9.59 -20.27
CA LEU A 170 -2.75 10.93 -20.82
C LEU A 170 -2.80 10.90 -22.35
N ALA A 171 -1.90 10.16 -23.00
CA ALA A 171 -1.90 10.01 -24.46
C ALA A 171 -3.19 9.36 -24.99
N VAL A 172 -3.77 8.42 -24.24
CA VAL A 172 -5.10 7.89 -24.53
C VAL A 172 -6.13 9.02 -24.37
N VAL A 173 -6.25 9.64 -23.19
CA VAL A 173 -7.28 10.66 -22.92
C VAL A 173 -7.26 11.84 -23.90
N PHE A 174 -6.09 12.32 -24.31
CA PHE A 174 -5.92 13.48 -25.19
C PHE A 174 -5.68 13.11 -26.67
N GLY A 175 -5.80 11.83 -27.04
CA GLY A 175 -5.54 11.35 -28.40
C GLY A 175 -6.59 11.78 -29.44
N PRO A 176 -6.21 11.92 -30.73
CA PRO A 176 -7.04 12.52 -31.78
C PRO A 176 -8.24 11.67 -32.28
N ALA A 177 -8.52 10.50 -31.70
CA ALA A 177 -9.49 9.54 -32.22
C ALA A 177 -10.67 9.28 -31.26
N GLN A 178 -11.48 10.31 -30.99
CA GLN A 178 -12.80 10.15 -30.38
C GLN A 178 -13.81 9.59 -31.40
N SER A 179 -13.56 8.36 -31.85
CA SER A 179 -14.48 7.60 -32.70
C SER A 179 -15.65 7.03 -31.88
N ARG A 180 -16.67 6.50 -32.55
CA ARG A 180 -17.85 5.87 -31.91
C ARG A 180 -17.50 4.71 -30.95
N GLY A 181 -16.30 4.12 -31.06
CA GLY A 181 -15.79 3.06 -30.18
C GLY A 181 -14.90 3.53 -29.02
N TRP A 182 -14.64 4.84 -28.92
CA TRP A 182 -13.76 5.43 -27.91
C TRP A 182 -14.08 5.03 -26.46
N PRO A 183 -15.35 4.99 -26.01
CA PRO A 183 -15.66 4.61 -24.63
C PRO A 183 -15.20 3.20 -24.26
N ILE A 184 -15.27 2.25 -25.20
CA ILE A 184 -14.85 0.86 -24.98
C ILE A 184 -13.33 0.80 -24.83
N VAL A 185 -12.60 1.52 -25.70
CA VAL A 185 -11.13 1.61 -25.63
C VAL A 185 -10.68 2.26 -24.33
N ALA A 186 -11.31 3.37 -23.94
CA ALA A 186 -11.02 4.06 -22.68
C ALA A 186 -11.31 3.19 -21.45
N ALA A 187 -12.42 2.44 -21.46
CA ALA A 187 -12.76 1.49 -20.40
C ALA A 187 -11.75 0.34 -20.33
N ALA A 188 -11.38 -0.26 -21.47
CA ALA A 188 -10.38 -1.33 -21.53
C ALA A 188 -8.99 -0.84 -21.07
N ALA A 189 -8.56 0.34 -21.50
CA ALA A 189 -7.31 0.95 -21.09
C ALA A 189 -7.29 1.25 -19.58
N SER A 190 -8.40 1.76 -19.02
CA SER A 190 -8.54 2.00 -17.59
C SER A 190 -8.50 0.70 -16.78
N ALA A 191 -9.20 -0.35 -17.24
CA ALA A 191 -9.18 -1.66 -16.61
C ALA A 191 -7.77 -2.29 -16.63
N LEU A 192 -7.07 -2.20 -17.77
CA LEU A 192 -5.70 -2.67 -17.92
C LEU A 192 -4.73 -1.91 -17.02
N LEU A 193 -4.88 -0.58 -16.92
CA LEU A 193 -4.09 0.26 -16.02
C LEU A 193 -4.27 -0.16 -14.56
N VAL A 194 -5.52 -0.31 -14.11
CA VAL A 194 -5.83 -0.74 -12.74
C VAL A 194 -5.25 -2.13 -12.46
N ALA A 195 -5.40 -3.08 -13.39
CA ALA A 195 -4.83 -4.42 -13.26
C ALA A 195 -3.29 -4.37 -13.18
N SER A 196 -2.65 -3.57 -14.03
CA SER A 196 -1.19 -3.44 -14.08
C SER A 196 -0.63 -2.80 -12.81
N VAL A 197 -1.24 -1.70 -12.33
CA VAL A 197 -0.88 -1.05 -11.06
C VAL A 197 -1.05 -2.01 -9.89
N THR A 198 -2.11 -2.83 -9.91
CA THR A 198 -2.38 -3.82 -8.86
C THR A 198 -1.31 -4.92 -8.83
N ILE A 199 -0.96 -5.47 -10.00
CA ILE A 199 0.08 -6.49 -10.15
C ILE A 199 1.44 -5.94 -9.71
N VAL A 200 1.81 -4.74 -10.17
CA VAL A 200 3.09 -4.13 -9.83
C VAL A 200 3.18 -3.82 -8.33
N ASN A 201 2.12 -3.30 -7.71
CA ASN A 201 2.09 -3.09 -6.25
C ASN A 201 2.21 -4.38 -5.46
N PHE A 202 1.55 -5.44 -5.93
CA PHE A 202 1.64 -6.75 -5.30
C PHE A 202 3.08 -7.31 -5.39
N LEU A 203 3.71 -7.25 -6.55
CA LEU A 203 5.11 -7.65 -6.72
C LEU A 203 6.04 -6.80 -5.85
N TYR A 204 5.86 -5.48 -5.86
CA TYR A 204 6.61 -4.53 -5.03
C TYR A 204 6.57 -4.94 -3.55
N LEU A 205 5.38 -5.29 -3.04
CA LEU A 205 5.22 -5.75 -1.67
C LEU A 205 5.99 -7.06 -1.40
N LEU A 206 5.98 -8.03 -2.32
CA LEU A 206 6.75 -9.26 -2.17
C LEU A 206 8.26 -9.00 -2.16
N PHE A 207 8.76 -8.12 -3.03
CA PHE A 207 10.16 -7.71 -3.03
C PHE A 207 10.56 -7.08 -1.69
N GLN A 208 9.75 -6.16 -1.15
CA GLN A 208 10.01 -5.55 0.16
C GLN A 208 10.17 -6.59 1.27
N ILE A 209 9.29 -7.59 1.30
CA ILE A 209 9.31 -8.65 2.30
C ILE A 209 10.58 -9.49 2.19
N VAL A 210 10.92 -9.95 0.99
CA VAL A 210 12.11 -10.78 0.76
C VAL A 210 13.38 -10.02 1.13
N MET A 211 13.49 -8.76 0.71
CA MET A 211 14.64 -7.90 1.01
C MET A 211 14.77 -7.63 2.51
N ALA A 212 13.65 -7.44 3.22
CA ALA A 212 13.67 -7.21 4.66
C ALA A 212 14.04 -8.46 5.48
N ILE A 213 13.58 -9.63 5.05
CA ILE A 213 13.82 -10.90 5.77
C ILE A 213 15.25 -11.41 5.54
N ASP A 214 15.75 -11.32 4.31
CA ASP A 214 17.01 -11.93 3.89
C ASP A 214 18.17 -10.96 3.75
N ASP A 215 17.93 -9.66 3.94
CA ASP A 215 18.94 -8.62 3.83
C ASP A 215 19.68 -8.62 2.48
N CYS A 216 18.94 -8.88 1.39
CA CYS A 216 19.53 -9.11 0.06
C CYS A 216 19.31 -7.95 -0.92
N SER A 217 20.07 -7.99 -2.03
CA SER A 217 19.95 -7.03 -3.13
C SER A 217 18.69 -7.25 -3.97
N LEU A 218 18.30 -6.26 -4.79
CA LEU A 218 17.12 -6.36 -5.65
C LEU A 218 17.20 -7.56 -6.62
N ARG A 219 18.40 -7.87 -7.12
CA ARG A 219 18.64 -8.96 -8.07
C ARG A 219 18.43 -10.33 -7.41
N ASP A 220 18.98 -10.51 -6.22
CA ASP A 220 18.81 -11.76 -5.46
C ASP A 220 17.36 -11.95 -5.01
N ALA A 221 16.71 -10.85 -4.62
CA ALA A 221 15.30 -10.85 -4.26
C ALA A 221 14.42 -11.32 -5.41
N ALA A 222 14.73 -10.96 -6.67
CA ALA A 222 13.94 -11.38 -7.83
C ALA A 222 13.87 -12.91 -7.98
N GLY A 223 15.01 -13.59 -7.85
CA GLY A 223 15.05 -15.06 -7.90
C GLY A 223 14.25 -15.71 -6.78
N ARG A 224 14.28 -15.12 -5.58
CA ARG A 224 13.56 -15.62 -4.40
C ARG A 224 12.05 -15.34 -4.46
N VAL A 225 11.65 -14.17 -4.96
CA VAL A 225 10.24 -13.85 -5.24
C VAL A 225 9.70 -14.77 -6.32
N ALA A 226 10.45 -15.02 -7.40
CA ALA A 226 10.05 -15.97 -8.44
C ALA A 226 9.88 -17.39 -7.88
N ARG A 227 10.78 -17.82 -6.98
CA ARG A 227 10.65 -19.08 -6.26
C ARG A 227 9.39 -19.12 -5.40
N LEU A 228 9.15 -18.08 -4.59
CA LEU A 228 7.94 -17.97 -3.75
C LEU A 228 6.67 -18.06 -4.59
N LEU A 229 6.60 -17.31 -5.70
CA LEU A 229 5.45 -17.32 -6.59
C LEU A 229 5.28 -18.66 -7.31
N ARG A 230 6.35 -19.42 -7.59
CA ARG A 230 6.22 -20.73 -8.22
C ARG A 230 5.74 -21.81 -7.25
N PHE A 231 6.29 -21.85 -6.04
CA PHE A 231 6.02 -22.94 -5.09
C PHE A 231 4.79 -22.69 -4.21
N GLU A 232 4.52 -21.43 -3.86
CA GLU A 232 3.41 -21.05 -2.96
C GLU A 232 2.38 -20.16 -3.66
N PHE A 233 2.29 -20.21 -5.00
CA PHE A 233 1.41 -19.35 -5.81
C PHE A 233 -0.01 -19.27 -5.25
N ARG A 234 -0.61 -20.43 -4.98
CA ARG A 234 -2.01 -20.54 -4.53
C ARG A 234 -2.20 -19.91 -3.15
N THR A 235 -1.27 -20.12 -2.23
CA THR A 235 -1.31 -19.55 -0.87
C THR A 235 -1.18 -18.03 -0.95
N VAL A 236 -0.19 -17.54 -1.71
CA VAL A 236 0.05 -16.11 -1.88
C VAL A 236 -1.15 -15.44 -2.58
N LEU A 237 -1.67 -16.04 -3.65
CA LEU A 237 -2.85 -15.53 -4.36
C LEU A 237 -4.11 -15.56 -3.48
N SER A 238 -4.26 -16.55 -2.60
CA SER A 238 -5.39 -16.61 -1.66
C SER A 238 -5.32 -15.49 -0.62
N ILE A 239 -4.13 -15.17 -0.11
CA ILE A 239 -3.92 -14.01 0.78
C ILE A 239 -4.24 -12.72 0.02
N PHE A 240 -3.73 -12.59 -1.21
CA PHE A 240 -4.00 -11.44 -2.06
C PHE A 240 -5.49 -11.23 -2.32
N ALA A 241 -6.20 -12.28 -2.75
CA ALA A 241 -7.63 -12.23 -3.01
C ALA A 241 -8.44 -11.91 -1.74
N ALA A 242 -8.07 -12.49 -0.59
CA ALA A 242 -8.72 -12.19 0.68
C ALA A 242 -8.51 -10.73 1.12
N THR A 243 -7.27 -10.22 1.00
CA THR A 243 -6.95 -8.83 1.30
C THR A 243 -7.66 -7.86 0.35
N LEU A 244 -7.63 -8.16 -0.96
CA LEU A 244 -8.32 -7.36 -1.98
C LEU A 244 -9.83 -7.32 -1.72
N GLY A 245 -10.45 -8.48 -1.45
CA GLY A 245 -11.87 -8.55 -1.10
C GLY A 245 -12.21 -7.73 0.14
N LEU A 246 -11.36 -7.76 1.17
CA LEU A 246 -11.54 -6.95 2.38
C LEU A 246 -11.43 -5.44 2.08
N VAL A 247 -10.46 -5.03 1.28
CA VAL A 247 -10.29 -3.63 0.84
C VAL A 247 -11.49 -3.15 0.03
N LEU A 248 -12.01 -3.99 -0.88
CA LEU A 248 -13.20 -3.70 -1.67
C LEU A 248 -14.43 -3.56 -0.78
N LEU A 249 -14.62 -4.48 0.19
CA LEU A 249 -15.73 -4.42 1.14
C LEU A 249 -15.66 -3.15 2.02
N THR A 250 -14.49 -2.82 2.56
CA THR A 250 -14.29 -1.59 3.33
C THR A 250 -14.52 -0.34 2.48
N THR A 251 -14.14 -0.38 1.19
CA THR A 251 -14.43 0.71 0.24
C THR A 251 -15.92 0.87 0.01
N ALA A 252 -16.64 -0.22 -0.26
CA ALA A 252 -18.09 -0.22 -0.46
C ALA A 252 -18.82 0.29 0.79
N ALA A 253 -18.44 -0.19 1.98
CA ALA A 253 -18.99 0.27 3.26
C ALA A 253 -18.74 1.77 3.47
N SER A 254 -17.56 2.27 3.14
CA SER A 254 -17.24 3.70 3.24
C SER A 254 -18.04 4.56 2.27
N ILE A 255 -18.27 4.08 1.04
CA ILE A 255 -19.11 4.79 0.05
C ILE A 255 -20.55 4.83 0.56
N LEU A 256 -21.09 3.70 1.02
CA LEU A 256 -22.45 3.62 1.56
C LEU A 256 -22.64 4.54 2.77
N ALA A 257 -21.65 4.59 3.68
CA ALA A 257 -21.66 5.52 4.80
C ALA A 257 -21.64 6.99 4.35
N THR A 258 -20.85 7.32 3.32
CA THR A 258 -20.80 8.69 2.77
C THR A 258 -22.13 9.10 2.16
N ILE A 259 -22.79 8.20 1.43
CA ILE A 259 -24.13 8.43 0.87
C ILE A 259 -25.16 8.64 1.99
N ALA A 260 -25.16 7.77 3.01
CA ALA A 260 -26.08 7.89 4.14
C ALA A 260 -25.91 9.23 4.89
N LEU A 261 -24.66 9.65 5.13
CA LEU A 261 -24.38 10.95 5.75
C LEU A 261 -24.79 12.12 4.86
N SER A 262 -24.61 12.02 3.53
CA SER A 262 -25.03 13.07 2.60
C SER A 262 -26.54 13.28 2.59
N LEU A 263 -27.32 12.23 2.82
CA LEU A 263 -28.78 12.31 2.90
C LEU A 263 -29.25 13.10 4.14
N ILE A 264 -28.50 12.98 5.25
CA ILE A 264 -28.79 13.66 6.51
C ILE A 264 -28.29 15.12 6.51
N ALA A 265 -27.26 15.41 5.70
CA ALA A 265 -26.65 16.73 5.60
C ALA A 265 -27.55 17.82 4.99
N PHE A 266 -28.74 17.47 4.47
CA PHE A 266 -29.71 18.44 3.96
C PHE A 266 -30.24 19.41 5.03
N VAL A 267 -30.21 19.03 6.31
CA VAL A 267 -30.60 19.91 7.42
C VAL A 267 -29.38 20.73 7.88
N PRO A 268 -29.39 22.08 7.78
CA PRO A 268 -28.19 22.90 8.00
C PRO A 268 -27.46 22.67 9.33
N LEU A 269 -28.21 22.54 10.43
CA LEU A 269 -27.64 22.30 11.77
C LEU A 269 -27.08 20.88 11.91
N VAL A 270 -27.73 19.89 11.31
CA VAL A 270 -27.30 18.48 11.35
C VAL A 270 -26.15 18.23 10.38
N GLY A 271 -26.09 18.97 9.26
CA GLY A 271 -24.99 18.95 8.30
C GLY A 271 -23.67 19.42 8.91
N LEU A 272 -23.69 20.46 9.75
CA LEU A 272 -22.51 20.88 10.51
C LEU A 272 -22.04 19.81 11.51
N ALA A 273 -22.97 19.10 12.16
CA ALA A 273 -22.64 17.97 13.04
C ALA A 273 -22.17 16.72 12.26
N ALA A 274 -22.56 16.58 11.00
CA ALA A 274 -22.14 15.47 10.14
C ALA A 274 -20.67 15.61 9.67
N LEU A 275 -20.13 16.83 9.57
CA LEU A 275 -18.74 17.06 9.17
C LEU A 275 -17.69 16.35 10.07
N PRO A 276 -17.70 16.50 11.40
CA PRO A 276 -16.74 15.80 12.25
C PRO A 276 -16.93 14.27 12.18
N LEU A 277 -18.17 13.79 12.04
CA LEU A 277 -18.43 12.36 11.88
C LEU A 277 -17.90 11.81 10.54
N GLN A 278 -18.04 12.58 9.46
CA GLN A 278 -17.48 12.24 8.15
C GLN A 278 -15.95 12.23 8.19
N LEU A 279 -15.33 13.18 8.87
CA LEU A 279 -13.89 13.21 9.08
C LEU A 279 -13.43 11.97 9.86
N ILE A 280 -14.10 11.61 10.95
CA ILE A 280 -13.80 10.39 11.71
C ILE A 280 -13.96 9.14 10.84
N ALA A 281 -15.01 9.06 10.03
CA ALA A 281 -15.23 7.93 9.12
C ALA A 281 -14.11 7.81 8.08
N TRP A 282 -13.64 8.94 7.53
CA TRP A 282 -12.51 8.96 6.59
C TRP A 282 -11.19 8.56 7.24
N LEU A 283 -10.92 9.06 8.46
CA LEU A 283 -9.75 8.69 9.25
C LEU A 283 -9.76 7.19 9.58
N LEU A 284 -10.89 6.68 10.07
CA LEU A 284 -11.07 5.27 10.40
C LEU A 284 -10.87 4.39 9.16
N ARG A 285 -11.42 4.79 8.01
CA ARG A 285 -11.24 4.07 6.75
C ARG A 285 -9.75 3.97 6.38
N GLY A 286 -9.02 5.08 6.43
CA GLY A 286 -7.59 5.09 6.13
C GLY A 286 -6.80 4.23 7.11
N PHE A 287 -7.11 4.31 8.39
CA PHE A 287 -6.49 3.49 9.43
C PHE A 287 -6.75 1.98 9.21
N VAL A 288 -8.00 1.60 8.90
CA VAL A 288 -8.38 0.20 8.63
C VAL A 288 -7.67 -0.32 7.39
N PHE A 289 -7.56 0.46 6.31
CA PHE A 289 -6.77 0.05 5.14
C PHE A 289 -5.31 -0.19 5.48
N GLN A 290 -4.72 0.69 6.29
CA GLN A 290 -3.35 0.54 6.72
C GLN A 290 -3.17 -0.73 7.56
N PHE A 291 -4.09 -1.00 8.48
CA PHE A 291 -4.09 -2.22 9.29
C PHE A 291 -4.19 -3.49 8.42
N ILE A 292 -5.11 -3.50 7.45
CA ILE A 292 -5.31 -4.63 6.53
C ILE A 292 -4.06 -4.88 5.69
N ALA A 293 -3.44 -3.82 5.16
CA ALA A 293 -2.23 -3.92 4.34
C ALA A 293 -1.04 -4.48 5.14
N LEU A 294 -0.87 -4.06 6.39
CA LEU A 294 0.19 -4.57 7.27
C LEU A 294 -0.08 -6.01 7.72
N THR A 295 -1.34 -6.36 7.96
CA THR A 295 -1.77 -7.74 8.24
C THR A 295 -1.41 -8.67 7.09
N ALA A 296 -1.69 -8.26 5.85
CA ALA A 296 -1.31 -9.02 4.65
C ALA A 296 0.22 -9.13 4.52
N LEU A 297 0.96 -8.06 4.79
CA LEU A 297 2.43 -8.06 4.78
C LEU A 297 3.01 -9.10 5.73
N VAL A 298 2.51 -9.18 6.98
CA VAL A 298 2.94 -10.20 7.95
C VAL A 298 2.55 -11.60 7.48
N ALA A 299 1.36 -11.77 6.90
CA ALA A 299 0.92 -13.05 6.35
C ALA A 299 1.86 -13.55 5.23
N TYR A 300 2.26 -12.68 4.30
CA TYR A 300 3.23 -13.00 3.26
C TYR A 300 4.63 -13.28 3.80
N ALA A 301 5.11 -12.46 4.76
CA ALA A 301 6.40 -12.67 5.42
C ALA A 301 6.49 -14.07 6.02
N ARG A 302 5.41 -14.53 6.64
CA ARG A 302 5.31 -15.86 7.19
C ARG A 302 5.36 -16.97 6.14
N VAL A 303 4.58 -16.85 5.07
CA VAL A 303 4.59 -17.84 3.96
C VAL A 303 6.00 -17.95 3.38
N TYR A 304 6.65 -16.81 3.15
CA TYR A 304 8.03 -16.78 2.66
C TYR A 304 9.02 -17.47 3.60
N ARG A 305 8.92 -17.23 4.90
CA ARG A 305 9.80 -17.88 5.89
C ARG A 305 9.62 -19.38 5.95
N ASN A 306 8.38 -19.87 5.94
CA ASN A 306 8.13 -21.32 5.96
C ASN A 306 8.74 -22.00 4.72
N LEU A 307 8.65 -21.36 3.54
CA LEU A 307 9.28 -21.87 2.33
C LEU A 307 10.81 -21.90 2.47
N ARG A 308 11.39 -20.83 3.02
CA ARG A 308 12.85 -20.73 3.28
C ARG A 308 13.32 -21.81 4.26
N ASP A 309 12.65 -21.95 5.39
CA ASP A 309 12.98 -22.92 6.45
C ASP A 309 12.83 -24.36 5.92
N GLY A 310 11.79 -24.62 5.10
CA GLY A 310 11.61 -25.92 4.43
C GLY A 310 12.72 -26.27 3.43
N THR A 311 13.28 -25.28 2.73
CA THR A 311 14.44 -25.50 1.85
C THR A 311 15.78 -25.64 2.58
N GLN A 312 15.87 -25.22 3.85
CA GLN A 312 17.08 -25.34 4.67
C GLN A 312 17.17 -26.65 5.46
N SER A 313 16.19 -27.56 5.33
CA SER A 313 16.24 -28.93 5.88
C SER A 313 16.63 -30.03 4.88
N PRO A 314 17.74 -29.94 4.10
CA PRO A 314 18.31 -31.12 3.44
C PRO A 314 19.28 -31.81 4.41
N GLY A 315 18.83 -32.85 5.12
CA GLY A 315 19.75 -33.74 5.84
C GLY A 315 19.34 -34.23 7.23
N MET A 316 18.07 -34.60 7.45
CA MET A 316 17.78 -35.57 8.52
C MET A 316 17.48 -36.91 7.85
N THR A 317 18.56 -37.65 7.58
CA THR A 317 18.50 -39.10 7.38
C THR A 317 17.63 -39.70 8.48
N PRO A 318 16.68 -40.61 8.16
CA PRO A 318 15.94 -41.31 9.19
C PRO A 318 16.97 -42.08 10.02
N ALA A 319 17.12 -41.69 11.28
CA ALA A 319 17.83 -42.50 12.24
C ALA A 319 17.11 -43.84 12.30
N THR A 320 17.72 -44.86 11.69
CA THR A 320 17.33 -46.25 11.83
C THR A 320 17.30 -46.54 13.32
N THR A 321 16.10 -46.60 13.89
CA THR A 321 15.88 -47.06 15.26
C THR A 321 16.33 -48.51 15.31
N VAL A 322 17.59 -48.73 15.70
CA VAL A 322 18.10 -50.05 16.02
C VAL A 322 17.33 -50.53 17.24
N HIS A 323 16.53 -51.56 17.00
CA HIS A 323 15.78 -52.32 17.97
C HIS A 323 16.76 -52.94 18.97
N HIS A 324 17.00 -52.28 20.11
CA HIS A 324 17.64 -52.93 21.25
C HIS A 324 16.59 -53.79 21.96
N ILE A 325 16.37 -54.99 21.43
CA ILE A 325 15.70 -56.09 22.13
C ILE A 325 16.59 -56.51 23.29
N GLY A 326 15.99 -56.59 24.48
CA GLY A 326 16.68 -56.95 25.70
C GLY A 326 17.22 -58.38 25.72
N ARG A 327 18.20 -58.59 26.59
CA ARG A 327 18.41 -59.88 27.24
C ARG A 327 18.72 -59.64 28.71
N ILE A 328 17.78 -60.14 29.52
CA ILE A 328 17.96 -60.54 30.91
C ILE A 328 18.60 -61.92 30.84
N ALA A 329 19.79 -62.08 31.45
CA ALA A 329 20.34 -63.26 32.12
C ALA A 329 21.82 -63.00 32.40
#